data_AF-A0A5C8G8R2-F1
#
_entry.id   AF-A0A5C8G8R2-F1
#
_cell.length_a   1.000
_cell.length_b   1.000
_cell.length_c   1.000
_cell.angle_alpha   90.00
_cell.angle_beta   90.00
_cell.angle_gamma   90.00
#
_symmetry.space_group_name_H-M   'P 1'
#
loop_
_entity.id
_entity.type
_entity.pdbx_description
1 polymer ?
#
loop_
_entity_poly.entity_id
_entity_poly.type
_entity_poly.pdbx_seq_one_letter_code
_entity_poly.pdbx_strand_id
1 'polypeptide(L)'
;MISKNKNLFLKIYIPFVIITIITLIVLQILGSKNRIGYLTDFNLNIERMLNLYDLENINNELDEEGLKNFILNNENITNYIYHFRIRYYDKTFRNNDI
;
A
#
# COMPACT_ATOMS: atom_id res chain seq x y z
N MET A 1 43.12 -22.25 27.06
CA MET A 1 43.67 -20.87 26.95
C MET A 1 42.55 -19.88 27.24
N ILE A 2 42.51 -19.27 28.42
CA ILE A 2 41.48 -18.28 28.79
C ILE A 2 41.86 -16.97 28.09
N SER A 3 41.11 -16.56 27.07
CA SER A 3 41.40 -15.32 26.34
C SER A 3 41.29 -14.13 27.31
N LYS A 4 42.42 -13.45 27.52
CA LYS A 4 42.57 -12.27 28.41
C LYS A 4 41.57 -11.14 28.10
N ASN A 5 40.98 -11.14 26.90
CA ASN A 5 40.06 -10.10 26.43
C ASN A 5 38.57 -10.44 26.60
N LYS A 6 38.19 -11.57 27.23
CA LYS A 6 36.77 -11.93 27.45
C LYS A 6 35.96 -10.84 28.13
N ASN A 7 36.55 -10.16 29.12
CA ASN A 7 35.91 -9.07 29.83
C ASN A 7 35.70 -7.83 28.94
N LEU A 8 36.61 -7.58 27.99
CA LEU A 8 36.48 -6.48 27.03
C LEU A 8 35.38 -6.79 26.00
N PHE A 9 35.32 -8.03 25.51
CA PHE A 9 34.25 -8.50 24.63
C PHE A 9 32.88 -8.40 25.28
N LEU A 10 32.74 -8.84 26.54
CA LEU A 10 31.49 -8.73 27.30
C LEU A 10 31.05 -7.28 27.49
N LYS A 11 31.99 -6.37 27.78
CA LYS A 11 31.69 -4.93 27.91
C LYS A 11 31.16 -4.29 26.63
N ILE A 12 31.56 -4.78 25.45
CA ILE A 12 31.09 -4.27 24.15
C ILE A 12 29.80 -4.97 23.72
N TYR A 13 29.67 -6.27 24.00
CA TYR A 13 28.51 -7.06 23.61
C TYR A 13 27.24 -6.68 24.37
N ILE A 14 27.34 -6.45 25.69
CA ILE A 14 26.20 -6.08 26.55
C ILE A 14 25.43 -4.84 26.02
N PRO A 15 26.07 -3.69 25.74
CA PRO A 15 25.34 -2.53 25.22
C PRO A 15 24.74 -2.79 23.84
N PHE A 16 25.37 -3.61 23.01
CA PHE A 16 24.83 -4.01 21.70
C PHE A 16 23.53 -4.80 21.84
N VAL A 17 23.49 -5.74 22.78
CA VAL A 17 22.27 -6.50 23.10
C VAL A 17 21.18 -5.58 23.63
N ILE A 18 21.52 -4.66 24.53
CA ILE A 18 20.56 -3.68 25.08
C ILE A 18 19.95 -2.83 23.96
N ILE A 19 20.78 -2.27 23.08
CA ILE A 19 20.33 -1.48 21.93
C ILE A 19 19.39 -2.31 21.05
N THR A 20 19.75 -3.55 20.77
CA THR A 20 18.95 -4.46 19.94
C THR A 20 17.57 -4.71 20.58
N ILE A 21 17.51 -4.97 21.89
CA ILE A 21 16.25 -5.15 22.63
C ILE A 21 15.40 -3.89 22.57
N ILE A 22 15.99 -2.72 22.79
CA ILE A 22 15.27 -1.43 22.70
C ILE A 22 14.69 -1.23 21.31
N THR A 23 15.47 -1.49 20.25
CA THR A 23 15.00 -1.39 18.87
C THR A 23 13.81 -2.32 18.61
N LEU A 24 13.86 -3.56 19.09
CA LEU A 24 12.76 -4.52 18.94
C LEU A 24 11.48 -4.05 19.67
N ILE A 25 11.61 -3.49 20.87
CA ILE A 25 10.48 -2.92 21.62
C ILE A 25 9.84 -1.77 20.84
N VAL A 26 10.64 -0.84 20.32
CA VAL A 26 10.14 0.28 19.51
C VAL A 26 9.42 -0.23 18.27
N LEU A 27 10.01 -1.19 17.54
CA LEU A 27 9.38 -1.79 16.36
C LEU A 27 8.05 -2.46 16.70
N GLN A 28 7.97 -3.18 17.83
CA GLN A 28 6.74 -3.82 18.28
C GLN A 28 5.63 -2.80 18.56
N ILE A 29 5.94 -1.70 19.26
CA ILE A 29 4.98 -0.62 19.53
C ILE A 29 4.52 0.07 18.24
N LEU A 30 5.43 0.32 17.30
CA LEU A 30 5.10 0.91 15.99
C LEU A 30 4.25 -0.03 15.13
N GLY A 31 4.52 -1.33 15.19
CA GLY A 31 3.80 -2.37 14.45
C GLY A 31 2.41 -2.68 15.03
N SER A 32 2.23 -2.55 16.34
CA SER A 32 0.95 -2.82 17.00
C SER A 32 -0.05 -1.66 16.92
N LYS A 33 0.35 -0.49 16.38
CA LYS A 33 -0.56 0.63 16.19
C LYS A 33 -1.54 0.35 15.05
N ASN A 34 -2.82 0.30 15.39
CA ASN A 34 -3.89 0.26 14.39
C ASN A 34 -3.83 1.49 13.50
N ARG A 35 -3.87 1.28 12.18
CA ARG A 35 -3.85 2.34 11.18
C ARG A 35 -5.21 2.37 10.48
N ILE A 36 -5.90 3.49 10.60
CA ILE A 36 -7.18 3.70 9.91
C ILE A 36 -6.87 4.31 8.55
N GLY A 37 -7.15 3.55 7.50
CA GLY A 37 -7.06 3.98 6.12
C GLY A 37 -8.41 4.47 5.58
N TYR A 38 -8.37 5.18 4.46
CA TYR A 38 -9.51 5.55 3.65
C TYR A 38 -9.19 5.39 2.17
N LEU A 39 -10.22 5.10 1.37
CA LEU A 39 -10.10 5.05 -0.08
C LEU A 39 -10.14 6.46 -0.65
N THR A 40 -9.33 6.71 -1.66
CA THR A 40 -9.28 7.98 -2.38
C THR A 40 -8.98 7.71 -3.84
N ASP A 41 -9.05 8.75 -4.67
CA ASP A 41 -8.86 8.64 -6.12
C ASP A 41 -9.73 7.52 -6.73
N PHE A 42 -10.96 7.35 -6.20
CA PHE A 42 -11.90 6.31 -6.62
C PHE A 42 -12.50 6.69 -7.97
N ASN A 43 -12.08 6.01 -9.03
CA ASN A 43 -12.56 6.26 -10.40
C ASN A 43 -12.72 4.95 -11.18
N LEU A 44 -13.65 4.92 -12.13
CA LEU A 44 -13.83 3.78 -13.02
C LEU A 44 -12.58 3.62 -13.91
N ASN A 45 -12.06 2.41 -14.03
CA ASN A 45 -10.95 2.15 -14.94
C ASN A 45 -11.50 1.85 -16.34
N ILE A 46 -11.70 2.92 -17.12
CA ILE A 46 -12.33 2.85 -18.45
C ILE A 46 -11.54 1.91 -19.37
N GLU A 47 -10.22 2.05 -19.44
CA GLU A 47 -9.36 1.21 -20.27
C GLU A 47 -9.54 -0.28 -19.96
N ARG A 48 -9.42 -0.67 -18.67
CA ARG A 48 -9.60 -2.07 -18.27
C ARG A 48 -11.02 -2.58 -18.50
N MET A 49 -12.02 -1.71 -18.37
CA MET A 49 -13.41 -2.05 -18.65
C MET A 49 -13.62 -2.33 -20.14
N LEU A 50 -13.08 -1.50 -21.02
CA LEU A 50 -13.18 -1.71 -22.46
C LEU A 50 -12.49 -3.00 -22.89
N ASN A 51 -11.30 -3.29 -22.36
CA ASN A 51 -10.57 -4.53 -22.67
C ASN A 51 -11.30 -5.78 -22.15
N LEU A 52 -11.96 -5.70 -20.98
CA LEU A 52 -12.66 -6.85 -20.39
C LEU A 52 -13.87 -7.28 -21.22
N TYR A 53 -14.54 -6.33 -21.88
CA TYR A 53 -15.77 -6.54 -22.65
C TYR A 53 -15.54 -6.52 -24.17
N ASP A 54 -14.27 -6.53 -24.62
CA ASP A 54 -13.88 -6.45 -26.04
C ASP A 54 -14.42 -5.20 -26.78
N LEU A 55 -14.45 -4.06 -26.07
CA LEU A 55 -15.02 -2.78 -26.53
C LEU A 55 -13.97 -1.72 -26.90
N GLU A 56 -12.70 -2.10 -27.05
CA GLU A 56 -11.58 -1.18 -27.32
C GLU A 56 -11.82 -0.25 -28.52
N ASN A 57 -12.52 -0.74 -29.55
CA ASN A 57 -12.81 0.02 -30.77
C ASN A 57 -13.72 1.25 -30.53
N ILE A 58 -14.52 1.26 -29.46
CA ILE A 58 -15.45 2.36 -29.13
C ILE A 58 -14.71 3.60 -28.61
N ASN A 59 -13.49 3.44 -28.09
CA ASN A 59 -12.68 4.54 -27.53
C ASN A 59 -12.38 5.65 -28.56
N ASN A 60 -12.37 5.33 -29.85
CA ASN A 60 -12.11 6.31 -30.91
C ASN A 60 -13.34 7.17 -31.25
N GLU A 61 -14.53 6.82 -30.75
CA GLU A 61 -15.80 7.48 -31.08
C GLU A 61 -16.32 8.38 -29.96
N LEU A 62 -15.91 8.15 -28.71
CA LEU A 62 -16.44 8.81 -27.52
C LEU A 62 -15.30 9.42 -26.69
N ASP A 63 -15.58 10.56 -26.05
CA ASP A 63 -14.69 11.11 -25.04
C ASP A 63 -14.78 10.31 -23.72
N GLU A 64 -13.91 10.63 -22.76
CA GLU A 64 -13.80 9.88 -21.50
C GLU A 64 -15.13 9.83 -20.72
N GLU A 65 -15.89 10.94 -20.73
CA GLU A 65 -17.19 11.02 -20.07
C GLU A 65 -18.27 10.26 -20.83
N GLY A 66 -18.26 10.31 -22.16
CA GLY A 66 -19.10 9.49 -23.02
C GLY A 66 -18.88 7.99 -22.79
N LEU A 67 -17.62 7.54 -22.72
CA LEU A 67 -17.27 6.15 -22.43
C LEU A 67 -17.71 5.73 -21.02
N LYS A 68 -17.50 6.59 -20.03
CA LYS A 68 -17.97 6.34 -18.66
C LYS A 68 -19.48 6.15 -18.61
N ASN A 69 -20.24 7.04 -19.25
CA ASN A 69 -21.69 6.96 -19.31
C ASN A 69 -22.18 5.73 -20.08
N PHE A 70 -21.51 5.39 -21.18
CA PHE A 70 -21.80 4.16 -21.91
C PHE A 70 -21.60 2.95 -21.00
N ILE A 71 -20.46 2.84 -20.33
CA ILE A 71 -20.15 1.70 -19.45
C ILE A 71 -21.15 1.58 -18.30
N LEU A 72 -21.49 2.70 -17.64
CA LEU A 72 -22.35 2.70 -16.46
C LEU A 72 -23.83 2.41 -16.77
N ASN A 73 -24.28 2.69 -17.99
CA ASN A 73 -25.68 2.50 -18.39
C ASN A 73 -25.90 1.25 -19.26
N ASN A 74 -24.85 0.47 -19.54
CA ASN A 74 -24.95 -0.72 -20.36
C ASN A 74 -25.38 -1.93 -19.52
N GLU A 75 -26.58 -2.45 -19.77
CA GLU A 75 -27.15 -3.58 -19.03
C GLU A 75 -26.34 -4.89 -19.18
N ASN A 76 -25.54 -5.02 -20.25
CA ASN A 76 -24.68 -6.20 -20.45
C ASN A 76 -23.41 -6.15 -19.58
N ILE A 77 -23.07 -4.99 -18.99
CA ILE A 77 -21.92 -4.82 -18.10
C ILE A 77 -22.35 -5.09 -16.66
N THR A 78 -21.93 -6.24 -16.16
CA THR A 78 -22.26 -6.73 -14.82
C THR A 78 -21.14 -6.55 -13.80
N ASN A 79 -19.89 -6.41 -14.26
CA ASN A 79 -18.71 -6.28 -13.42
C ASN A 79 -18.00 -4.96 -13.70
N TYR A 80 -17.69 -4.20 -12.65
CA TYR A 80 -17.03 -2.90 -12.77
C TYR A 80 -15.65 -2.92 -12.13
N ILE A 81 -14.64 -2.48 -12.89
CA ILE A 81 -13.26 -2.35 -12.42
C ILE A 81 -13.02 -0.89 -12.06
N TYR A 82 -12.71 -0.64 -10.79
CA TYR A 82 -12.35 0.70 -10.29
C TYR A 82 -10.86 0.78 -9.99
N HIS A 83 -10.28 1.94 -10.26
CA HIS A 83 -9.04 2.40 -9.66
C HIS A 83 -9.38 3.05 -8.32
N PHE A 84 -8.64 2.72 -7.28
CA PHE A 84 -8.63 3.46 -6.03
C PHE A 84 -7.23 3.45 -5.44
N ARG A 85 -6.96 4.42 -4.57
CA ARG A 85 -5.77 4.46 -3.74
C ARG A 85 -6.16 4.36 -2.28
N ILE A 86 -5.36 3.64 -1.49
CA ILE A 86 -5.49 3.62 -0.04
C ILE A 86 -4.60 4.72 0.54
N ARG A 87 -5.16 5.59 1.36
CA ARG A 87 -4.39 6.56 2.16
C ARG A 87 -4.70 6.36 3.65
N TYR A 88 -3.85 6.90 4.52
CA TYR A 88 -4.02 6.82 5.96
C TYR A 88 -4.27 8.21 6.56
N TYR A 89 -5.15 8.29 7.56
CA TYR A 89 -5.40 9.55 8.27
C TYR A 89 -4.15 10.03 9.03
N ASP A 90 -3.44 9.08 9.64
CA ASP A 90 -2.16 9.34 10.28
C ASP A 90 -1.02 9.18 9.28
N LYS A 91 -0.22 10.23 9.11
CA LYS A 91 0.93 10.31 8.19
C LYS A 91 2.25 9.94 8.87
N THR A 92 2.22 9.32 10.04
CA THR A 92 3.42 8.87 10.78
C THR A 92 4.41 8.08 9.91
N PHE A 93 3.94 7.40 8.86
CA PHE A 93 4.77 6.87 7.78
C PHE A 93 4.37 7.51 6.45
N ARG A 94 5.04 8.61 6.12
CA ARG A 94 4.72 9.52 4.99
C ARG A 94 4.85 8.88 3.60
N ASN A 95 5.51 7.72 3.48
CA ASN A 95 5.76 7.00 2.22
C ASN A 95 5.17 5.56 2.22
N ASN A 96 4.06 5.31 2.92
CA ASN A 96 3.30 4.06 2.76
C ASN A 96 2.29 4.19 1.60
N ASP A 97 2.78 4.41 0.38
CA ASP A 97 2.02 4.01 -0.81
C ASP A 97 2.34 2.51 -0.99
N ILE A 98 1.49 1.64 -0.46
CA ILE A 98 1.51 0.19 -0.73
C ILE A 98 0.65 -0.06 -1.97
#